data_AF-A0A2A5FT17-F1
#
_entry.id   AF-A0A2A5FT17-F1
#
_cell.length_a   1.000
_cell.length_b   1.000
_cell.length_c   1.000
_cell.angle_alpha   90.00
_cell.angle_beta   90.00
_cell.angle_gamma   90.00
#
_symmetry.space_group_name_H-M   'P 1'
#
loop_
_entity.id
_entity.type
_entity.pdbx_description
1 polymer ?
#
loop_
_entity_poly.entity_id
_entity_poly.type
_entity_poly.pdbx_seq_one_letter_code
_entity_poly.pdbx_strand_id
1 'polypeptide(L)'
;MKSKEKTRRTFYEDGAIKKMTRVKTLQSRNFLLYDTYKRTITIEHEFYNTGVMKAKTKNVFKIGPWGRPCYDVKYERTEFNEKGKRQCYEKELCDEEKHILKEYDDHGRLVKATKTIKKVKYR
;
A
#
# COMPACT_ATOMS: atom_id res chain seq x y z
N MET A 1 1.15 1.97 22.52
CA MET A 1 1.11 2.89 21.37
C MET A 1 -0.12 3.77 21.42
N LYS A 2 -0.06 5.00 20.90
CA LYS A 2 -1.28 5.76 20.54
C LYS A 2 -1.55 5.49 19.06
N SER A 3 -2.80 5.14 18.72
CA SER A 3 -3.23 4.91 17.34
C SER A 3 -4.32 5.90 16.96
N LYS A 4 -4.18 6.55 15.81
CA LYS A 4 -5.25 7.35 15.21
C LYS A 4 -5.63 6.72 13.88
N GLU A 5 -6.92 6.52 13.66
CA GLU A 5 -7.46 6.00 12.41
C GLU A 5 -8.40 7.04 11.81
N LYS A 6 -8.27 7.27 10.51
CA LYS A 6 -9.16 8.13 9.74
C LYS A 6 -9.60 7.37 8.50
N THR A 7 -10.90 7.36 8.24
CA THR A 7 -11.46 6.78 7.01
C THR A 7 -12.08 7.90 6.20
N ARG A 8 -11.76 7.96 4.91
CA ARG A 8 -12.37 8.84 3.92
C ARG A 8 -13.00 8.00 2.83
N ARG A 9 -14.15 8.44 2.33
CA ARG A 9 -14.87 7.81 1.22
C ARG A 9 -15.16 8.86 0.16
N THR A 10 -15.12 8.46 -1.09
CA THR A 10 -15.54 9.25 -2.24
C THR A 10 -16.50 8.38 -3.05
N PHE A 11 -17.46 9.03 -3.69
CA PHE A 11 -18.58 8.38 -4.36
C PHE A 11 -18.61 8.79 -5.83
N TYR A 12 -19.23 7.97 -6.65
CA TYR A 12 -19.68 8.31 -7.98
C TYR A 12 -20.97 9.16 -7.90
N GLU A 13 -21.39 9.73 -9.02
CA GLU A 13 -22.58 10.58 -9.10
C GLU A 13 -23.87 9.83 -8.76
N ASP A 14 -23.91 8.52 -9.03
CA ASP A 14 -25.00 7.62 -8.69
C ASP A 14 -24.98 7.17 -7.20
N GLY A 15 -24.03 7.65 -6.41
CA GLY A 15 -23.87 7.32 -5.01
C GLY A 15 -23.10 6.02 -4.73
N ALA A 16 -22.63 5.30 -5.75
CA ALA A 16 -21.77 4.14 -5.56
C ALA A 16 -20.40 4.53 -4.98
N ILE A 17 -19.79 3.66 -4.16
CA ILE A 17 -18.48 3.96 -3.56
C ILE A 17 -17.42 3.90 -4.66
N LYS A 18 -16.71 5.01 -4.88
CA LYS A 18 -15.59 5.09 -5.84
C LYS A 18 -14.27 4.69 -5.21
N LYS A 19 -13.97 5.30 -4.06
CA LYS A 19 -12.70 5.07 -3.35
C LYS A 19 -12.88 5.23 -1.86
N MET A 20 -12.33 4.27 -1.11
CA MET A 20 -12.23 4.30 0.35
C MET A 20 -10.77 4.32 0.76
N THR A 21 -10.36 5.33 1.50
CA THR A 21 -9.00 5.50 2.02
C THR A 21 -9.02 5.41 3.54
N ARG A 22 -8.27 4.47 4.11
CA ARG A 22 -8.06 4.33 5.55
C ARG A 22 -6.63 4.68 5.88
N VAL A 23 -6.44 5.65 6.75
CA VAL A 23 -5.11 6.07 7.22
C VAL A 23 -5.01 5.71 8.70
N LYS A 24 -4.11 4.80 9.02
CA LYS A 24 -3.77 4.40 10.39
C LYS A 24 -2.39 4.91 10.74
N THR A 25 -2.34 5.80 11.72
CA THR A 25 -1.11 6.35 12.26
C THR A 25 -0.80 5.68 13.59
N LEU A 26 0.40 5.13 13.71
CA LEU A 26 0.93 4.50 14.91
C LEU A 26 2.12 5.31 15.42
N GLN A 27 2.08 5.67 16.70
CA GLN A 27 3.16 6.38 17.37
C GLN A 27 3.63 5.57 18.59
N SER A 28 4.96 5.47 18.75
CA SER A 28 5.57 4.89 19.94
C SER A 28 5.08 5.64 21.19
N ARG A 29 4.92 4.91 22.30
CA ARG A 29 4.59 5.54 23.61
C ARG A 29 5.83 6.17 24.25
N ASN A 30 7.01 5.62 23.97
CA ASN A 30 8.26 6.04 24.58
C ASN A 30 8.93 7.05 23.65
N PHE A 31 9.11 8.27 24.15
CA PHE A 31 9.76 9.37 23.44
C PHE A 31 11.26 9.33 23.81
N LEU A 32 11.98 8.33 23.31
CA LEU A 32 13.45 8.35 23.38
C LEU A 32 13.96 9.30 22.30
N LEU A 33 15.02 10.05 22.59
CA LEU A 33 15.58 11.14 21.75
C LEU A 33 15.80 10.73 20.28
N TYR A 34 16.03 9.43 20.02
CA TYR A 34 16.32 8.85 18.71
C TYR A 34 15.23 7.90 18.17
N ASP A 35 14.16 7.66 18.93
CA ASP A 35 13.14 6.63 18.62
C ASP A 35 11.72 7.22 18.44
N THR A 36 11.68 8.49 18.04
CA THR A 36 10.47 9.24 17.67
C THR A 36 9.94 8.80 16.31
N TYR A 37 9.70 7.50 16.19
CA TYR A 37 9.17 6.91 14.97
C TYR A 37 7.64 7.00 14.95
N LYS A 38 7.11 7.65 13.91
CA LYS A 38 5.69 7.62 13.57
C LYS A 38 5.52 6.85 12.27
N ARG A 39 4.74 5.78 12.34
CA ARG A 39 4.39 4.92 11.19
C ARG A 39 3.01 5.30 10.69
N THR A 40 2.90 5.62 9.40
CA THR A 40 1.61 5.86 8.76
C THR A 40 1.32 4.74 7.78
N ILE A 41 0.19 4.07 7.94
CA ILE A 41 -0.27 3.02 7.05
C ILE A 41 -1.50 3.57 6.32
N THR A 42 -1.39 3.72 5.01
CA THR A 42 -2.49 4.11 4.14
C THR A 42 -2.97 2.88 3.40
N ILE A 43 -4.27 2.57 3.50
CA ILE A 43 -4.93 1.50 2.77
C ILE A 43 -6.00 2.13 1.90
N GLU A 44 -5.87 1.98 0.59
CA GLU A 44 -6.81 2.49 -0.39
C GLU A 44 -7.51 1.33 -1.08
N HIS A 45 -8.82 1.45 -1.21
CA HIS A 45 -9.67 0.56 -1.97
C HIS A 45 -10.38 1.38 -3.03
N GLU A 46 -10.20 1.01 -4.29
CA GLU A 46 -10.91 1.59 -5.42
C GLU A 46 -11.88 0.56 -5.98
N PHE A 47 -13.02 1.03 -6.48
CA PHE A 47 -14.09 0.17 -6.96
C PHE A 47 -14.56 0.63 -8.35
N TYR A 48 -14.98 -0.33 -9.16
CA TYR A 48 -15.77 -0.08 -10.35
C TYR A 48 -17.17 0.41 -9.95
N ASN A 49 -17.89 0.98 -10.90
CA ASN A 49 -19.26 1.44 -10.64
C ASN A 49 -20.21 0.29 -10.28
N THR A 50 -19.88 -0.94 -10.71
CA THR A 50 -20.57 -2.18 -10.34
C THR A 50 -20.35 -2.60 -8.88
N GLY A 51 -19.51 -1.89 -8.12
CA GLY A 51 -19.14 -2.22 -6.73
C GLY A 51 -18.03 -3.27 -6.61
N VAL A 52 -17.54 -3.82 -7.73
CA VAL A 52 -16.40 -4.74 -7.73
C VAL A 52 -15.12 -3.97 -7.40
N MET A 53 -14.26 -4.55 -6.56
CA MET A 53 -12.98 -3.93 -6.21
C MET A 53 -12.10 -3.85 -7.46
N LYS A 54 -11.62 -2.66 -7.80
CA LYS A 54 -10.72 -2.37 -8.91
C LYS A 54 -9.27 -2.45 -8.48
N ALA A 55 -8.94 -1.81 -7.36
CA ALA A 55 -7.58 -1.80 -6.84
C ALA A 55 -7.57 -1.79 -5.31
N LYS A 56 -6.54 -2.41 -4.76
CA LYS A 56 -6.20 -2.35 -3.34
C LYS A 56 -4.75 -1.94 -3.20
N THR A 57 -4.52 -0.77 -2.62
CA THR A 57 -3.18 -0.21 -2.41
C THR A 57 -2.90 -0.11 -0.93
N LYS A 58 -1.70 -0.48 -0.51
CA LYS A 58 -1.24 -0.38 0.87
C LYS A 58 0.15 0.23 0.90
N ASN A 59 0.23 1.43 1.46
CA ASN A 59 1.47 2.18 1.61
C ASN A 59 1.82 2.30 3.08
N VAL A 60 3.08 2.05 3.40
CA VAL A 60 3.61 2.19 4.75
C VAL A 60 4.73 3.21 4.73
N PHE A 61 4.50 4.34 5.37
CA PHE A 61 5.43 5.44 5.47
C PHE A 61 6.06 5.49 6.85
N LYS A 62 7.34 5.87 6.87
CA LYS A 62 8.06 6.20 8.10
C LYS A 62 8.35 7.70 8.18
N ILE A 63 7.94 8.32 9.29
CA ILE A 63 8.28 9.70 9.64
C ILE A 63 9.36 9.65 10.71
N GLY A 64 10.49 10.30 10.43
CA GLY A 64 11.63 10.39 11.34
C GLY A 64 11.46 11.47 12.43
N PRO A 65 12.50 11.67 13.26
CA PRO A 65 12.47 12.54 14.44
C PRO A 65 12.07 14.00 14.18
N TRP A 66 12.32 14.48 12.96
CA TRP A 66 12.07 15.86 12.53
C TRP A 66 10.74 16.05 11.80
N GLY A 67 9.84 15.07 11.85
CA GLY A 67 8.54 15.16 11.18
C GLY A 67 8.57 15.03 9.65
N ARG A 68 9.77 14.86 9.05
CA ARG A 68 9.92 14.63 7.61
C ARG A 68 9.60 13.17 7.26
N PRO A 69 8.84 12.91 6.18
CA PRO A 69 8.67 11.56 5.66
C PRO A 69 10.04 11.08 5.17
N CYS A 70 10.55 10.02 5.77
CA CYS A 70 11.88 9.51 5.45
C CYS A 70 11.81 8.51 4.29
N TYR A 71 10.86 7.55 4.27
CA TYR A 71 10.78 6.51 3.23
C TYR A 71 9.40 5.83 3.12
N ASP A 72 9.08 5.34 1.91
CA ASP A 72 8.03 4.35 1.66
C ASP A 72 8.58 2.97 1.97
N VAL A 73 8.45 2.53 3.22
CA VAL A 73 8.99 1.24 3.71
C VAL A 73 8.39 0.07 2.92
N LYS A 74 7.10 0.18 2.58
CA LYS A 74 6.40 -0.84 1.82
C LYS A 74 5.30 -0.23 0.97
N TYR A 75 5.33 -0.56 -0.31
CA TYR A 75 4.23 -0.38 -1.25
C TYR A 75 3.70 -1.75 -1.66
N GLU A 76 2.38 -1.89 -1.69
CA GLU A 76 1.73 -3.10 -2.18
C GLU A 76 0.44 -2.71 -2.89
N ARG A 77 0.34 -3.04 -4.18
CA ARG A 77 -0.83 -2.78 -5.00
C ARG A 77 -1.32 -4.08 -5.63
N THR A 78 -2.62 -4.30 -5.55
CA THR A 78 -3.28 -5.42 -6.24
C THR A 78 -4.40 -4.85 -7.08
N GLU A 79 -4.43 -5.22 -8.35
CA GLU A 79 -5.44 -4.79 -9.30
C GLU A 79 -6.29 -5.98 -9.72
N PHE A 80 -7.57 -5.70 -9.97
CA PHE A 80 -8.56 -6.70 -10.31
C PHE A 80 -9.36 -6.27 -11.54
N ASN A 81 -9.76 -7.25 -12.34
CA ASN A 81 -10.73 -7.04 -13.41
C ASN A 81 -12.15 -6.85 -12.85
N GLU A 82 -13.09 -6.50 -13.72
CA GLU A 82 -14.51 -6.34 -13.37
C GLU A 82 -15.18 -7.64 -12.91
N LYS A 83 -14.55 -8.81 -13.16
CA LYS A 83 -14.98 -10.12 -12.63
C LYS A 83 -14.41 -10.42 -11.24
N GLY A 84 -13.63 -9.51 -10.66
CA GLY A 84 -12.97 -9.65 -9.36
C GLY A 84 -11.74 -10.58 -9.34
N LYS A 85 -11.24 -10.99 -10.51
CA LYS A 85 -9.99 -11.76 -10.62
C LYS A 85 -8.80 -10.80 -10.62
N ARG A 86 -7.70 -11.22 -9.98
CA ARG A 86 -6.46 -10.43 -9.96
C ARG A 86 -5.90 -10.36 -11.37
N GLN A 87 -5.48 -9.17 -11.79
CA GLN A 87 -4.75 -8.92 -13.04
C GLN A 87 -3.30 -8.58 -12.77
N CYS A 88 -3.04 -7.79 -11.72
CA CYS A 88 -1.70 -7.36 -11.37
C CYS A 88 -1.49 -7.39 -9.86
N TYR A 89 -0.29 -7.78 -9.44
CA TYR A 89 0.18 -7.65 -8.08
C TYR A 89 1.59 -7.05 -8.10
N GLU A 90 1.74 -5.92 -7.46
CA GLU A 90 3.00 -5.22 -7.30
C GLU A 90 3.31 -5.05 -5.82
N LYS A 91 4.56 -5.29 -5.46
CA LYS A 91 5.06 -5.07 -4.11
C LYS A 91 6.48 -4.56 -4.16
N GLU A 92 6.70 -3.42 -3.52
CA GLU A 92 8.02 -2.84 -3.29
C GLU A 92 8.31 -2.81 -1.79
N LEU A 93 9.53 -3.18 -1.44
CA LEU A 93 10.10 -3.07 -0.11
C LEU A 93 11.39 -2.28 -0.26
N CYS A 94 11.35 -0.99 0.07
CA CYS A 94 12.52 -0.12 -0.06
C CYS A 94 13.65 -0.55 0.89
N ASP A 95 13.32 -0.92 2.13
CA ASP A 95 14.33 -1.38 3.11
C ASP A 95 15.07 -2.66 2.66
N GLU A 96 14.42 -3.50 1.85
CA GLU A 96 15.01 -4.74 1.30
C GLU A 96 15.49 -4.57 -0.16
N GLU A 97 15.40 -3.36 -0.73
CA GLU A 97 15.59 -3.06 -2.16
C GLU A 97 14.96 -4.09 -3.12
N LYS A 98 13.74 -4.50 -2.78
CA LYS A 98 13.08 -5.65 -3.40
C LYS A 98 11.79 -5.24 -4.06
N HIS A 99 11.67 -5.61 -5.33
CA HIS A 99 10.49 -5.41 -6.15
C HIS A 99 9.95 -6.75 -6.63
N ILE A 100 8.64 -6.94 -6.52
CA ILE A 100 7.91 -8.10 -7.00
C ILE A 100 6.77 -7.59 -7.86
N LEU A 101 6.73 -8.03 -9.11
CA LEU A 101 5.63 -7.78 -10.03
C LEU A 101 5.09 -9.12 -10.52
N LYS A 102 3.79 -9.31 -10.48
CA LYS A 102 3.09 -10.49 -10.99
C LYS A 102 1.91 -10.08 -11.83
N GLU A 103 1.80 -10.65 -13.02
CA GLU A 103 0.71 -10.43 -13.95
C GLU A 103 -0.07 -11.73 -14.12
N TYR A 104 -1.39 -11.60 -14.22
CA TYR A 104 -2.34 -12.70 -14.26
C TYR A 104 -3.26 -12.55 -15.47
N ASP A 105 -3.70 -13.68 -16.02
CA ASP A 105 -4.71 -13.71 -17.08
C ASP A 105 -6.12 -13.45 -16.52
N ASP A 106 -7.10 -13.34 -17.42
CA ASP A 106 -8.50 -13.11 -17.05
C ASP A 106 -9.14 -14.27 -16.26
N HIS A 107 -8.52 -15.46 -16.28
CA HIS A 107 -8.92 -16.61 -15.48
C HIS A 107 -8.27 -16.61 -14.09
N GLY A 108 -7.33 -15.69 -13.82
CA GLY A 108 -6.58 -15.57 -12.58
C GLY A 108 -5.34 -16.47 -12.49
N ARG A 109 -4.87 -17.01 -13.62
CA ARG A 109 -3.63 -17.78 -13.70
C ARG A 109 -2.45 -16.83 -13.89
N LEU A 110 -1.32 -17.16 -13.27
CA LEU A 110 -0.11 -16.35 -13.36
C LEU A 110 0.50 -16.48 -14.76
N VAL A 111 0.64 -15.34 -15.45
CA VAL A 111 1.26 -15.27 -16.79
C VAL A 111 2.73 -14.90 -16.67
N LYS A 112 3.05 -13.95 -15.78
CA LYS A 112 4.40 -13.43 -15.62
C LYS A 112 4.69 -13.12 -14.17
N ALA A 113 5.91 -13.41 -13.75
CA ALA A 113 6.43 -13.00 -12.45
C ALA A 113 7.85 -12.47 -12.59
N THR A 114 8.04 -11.23 -12.15
CA THR A 114 9.33 -10.56 -12.07
C THR A 114 9.67 -10.34 -10.61
N LYS A 115 10.90 -10.66 -10.22
CA LYS A 115 11.42 -10.40 -8.88
C LYS A 115 12.80 -9.79 -9.00
N THR A 116 12.92 -8.54 -8.60
CA THR A 116 14.19 -7.82 -8.58
C THR A 116 14.64 -7.68 -7.13
N ILE A 117 15.89 -8.05 -6.86
CA ILE A 117 16.55 -7.83 -5.57
C ILE A 117 17.86 -7.12 -5.91
N LYS A 118 18.00 -5.85 -5.54
CA LYS A 118 19.31 -5.20 -5.62
C LYS A 118 20.14 -5.74 -4.45
N LYS A 119 21.27 -6.37 -4.78
CA LYS A 119 22.26 -6.74 -3.77
C LYS A 119 23.16 -5.53 -3.57
N VAL A 120 23.15 -4.97 -2.36
CA VAL A 120 24.18 -4.01 -1.94
C VAL A 120 25.51 -4.76 -1.94
N LYS A 121 26.39 -4.43 -2.90
CA LYS A 121 27.81 -4.78 -2.78
C LYS A 121 28.38 -3.84 -1.72
N TYR A 122 28.53 -4.34 -0.50
CA TYR A 122 29.42 -3.70 0.47
C TYR A 122 30.82 -3.70 -0.14
N ARG A 123 31.33 -2.50 -0.46
CA ARG A 123 32.74 -2.26 -0.76
C ARG A 123 33.44 -1.84 0.52
#